data_AF-A0AAE1YNG6-F1
#
_entry.id   AF-A0AAE1YNG6-F1
#
_cell.length_a   1.000
_cell.length_b   1.000
_cell.length_c   1.000
_cell.angle_alpha   90.00
_cell.angle_beta   90.00
_cell.angle_gamma   90.00
#
_symmetry.space_group_name_H-M   'P 1'
#
loop_
_entity.id
_entity.type
_entity.pdbx_description
1 polymer ?
#
loop_
_entity_poly.entity_id
_entity_poly.type
_entity_poly.pdbx_seq_one_letter_code
_entity_poly.pdbx_strand_id
1 'polypeptide(L)'
;MYGGIGLQTPRGSGTNGFIQLSKFFVKPKANTNTNTYSGKGFEWGQGTAGVTRQPNKQILEHDRKRKIQLKILVLEENLIDHGYTDAEIAEKLDEARKSLEAKDSEDLGNNALVFSEKVSGTQTHQVSALKERRMETLKAALGIISDREKQRREAPSFVDNSADRHKRRRKII
;
A
#
# COMPACT_ATOMS: atom_id res chain seq x y z
N MET A 1 -45.36 -18.92 -16.76
CA MET A 1 -44.03 -18.69 -16.15
C MET A 1 -43.64 -17.24 -16.30
N TYR A 2 -43.15 -16.62 -15.22
CA TYR A 2 -42.62 -15.25 -15.22
C TYR A 2 -41.11 -15.33 -14.99
N GLY A 3 -40.29 -14.82 -15.91
CA GLY A 3 -38.82 -14.81 -15.78
C GLY A 3 -38.16 -16.19 -15.60
N GLY A 4 -38.76 -17.27 -16.11
CA GLY A 4 -38.24 -18.64 -15.97
C GLY A 4 -38.49 -19.29 -14.60
N ILE A 5 -39.22 -18.63 -13.70
CA ILE A 5 -39.44 -19.07 -12.32
C ILE A 5 -40.92 -19.44 -12.11
N GLY A 6 -41.16 -20.49 -11.33
CA GLY A 6 -42.49 -20.95 -10.92
C GLY A 6 -43.09 -22.05 -11.81
N LEU A 7 -44.39 -22.30 -11.63
CA LEU A 7 -45.12 -23.34 -12.37
C LEU A 7 -45.49 -22.87 -13.79
N GLN A 8 -45.48 -23.81 -14.74
CA GLN A 8 -45.94 -23.55 -16.11
C GLN A 8 -47.45 -23.34 -16.16
N THR A 9 -48.21 -24.21 -15.47
CA THR A 9 -49.65 -24.08 -15.24
C THR A 9 -49.99 -24.48 -13.79
N PRO A 10 -50.95 -23.81 -13.13
CA PRO A 10 -51.39 -24.18 -11.78
C PRO A 10 -52.31 -25.42 -11.77
N ARG A 11 -52.88 -25.78 -12.92
CA ARG A 11 -53.77 -26.95 -13.07
C ARG A 11 -52.97 -28.24 -12.85
N GLY A 12 -53.46 -29.10 -11.95
CA GLY A 12 -52.79 -30.35 -11.59
C GLY A 12 -51.75 -30.22 -10.47
N SER A 13 -51.37 -28.99 -10.07
CA SER A 13 -50.49 -28.77 -8.90
C SER A 13 -51.22 -28.85 -7.56
N GLY A 14 -52.55 -28.79 -7.54
CA GLY A 14 -53.34 -28.75 -6.30
C GLY A 14 -53.18 -27.45 -5.50
N THR A 15 -52.62 -26.39 -6.09
CA THR A 15 -52.43 -25.08 -5.45
C THR A 15 -52.87 -23.95 -6.39
N ASN A 16 -53.00 -22.73 -5.85
CA ASN A 16 -53.42 -21.55 -6.62
C ASN A 16 -52.33 -20.98 -7.54
N GLY A 17 -51.11 -21.56 -7.55
CA GLY A 17 -50.00 -21.10 -8.39
C GLY A 17 -49.36 -19.77 -7.97
N PHE A 18 -49.62 -19.29 -6.75
CA PHE A 18 -49.03 -18.05 -6.24
C PHE A 18 -47.55 -18.24 -5.90
N ILE A 19 -46.69 -17.37 -6.46
CA ILE A 19 -45.23 -17.46 -6.32
C ILE A 19 -44.75 -16.22 -5.57
N GLN A 20 -44.04 -16.43 -4.46
CA GLN A 20 -43.45 -15.36 -3.66
C GLN A 20 -41.93 -15.30 -3.84
N LEU A 21 -41.36 -14.09 -3.82
CA LEU A 21 -39.92 -13.89 -3.78
C LEU A 21 -39.36 -14.31 -2.41
N SER A 22 -38.25 -15.05 -2.41
CA SER A 22 -37.53 -15.38 -1.17
C SER A 22 -36.83 -14.14 -0.62
N LYS A 23 -37.24 -13.70 0.58
CA LYS A 23 -36.61 -12.56 1.28
C LYS A 23 -35.25 -12.88 1.90
N PHE A 24 -34.94 -14.17 2.09
CA PHE A 24 -33.67 -14.63 2.66
C PHE A 24 -32.60 -14.90 1.60
N PHE A 25 -32.95 -14.77 0.31
CA PHE A 25 -32.00 -14.98 -0.77
C PHE A 25 -31.01 -13.81 -0.84
N VAL A 26 -29.80 -14.03 -0.33
CA VAL A 26 -28.68 -13.10 -0.49
C VAL A 26 -28.07 -13.33 -1.86
N LYS A 27 -28.19 -12.34 -2.76
CA LYS A 27 -27.51 -12.40 -4.06
C LYS A 27 -26.01 -12.55 -3.83
N PRO A 28 -25.35 -13.60 -4.36
CA PRO A 28 -23.91 -13.68 -4.29
C PRO A 28 -23.35 -12.43 -4.97
N LYS A 29 -22.40 -11.74 -4.31
CA LYS A 29 -21.70 -10.63 -4.96
C LYS A 29 -21.11 -11.18 -6.25
N ALA A 30 -21.52 -10.61 -7.38
CA ALA A 30 -20.92 -10.94 -8.65
C ALA A 30 -19.41 -10.78 -8.48
N ASN A 31 -18.66 -11.88 -8.62
CA ASN A 31 -17.22 -11.79 -8.77
C ASN A 31 -16.99 -11.06 -10.10
N THR A 32 -16.83 -9.74 -10.03
CA THR A 32 -16.42 -8.90 -11.17
C THR A 32 -15.05 -9.32 -11.73
N ASN A 33 -14.41 -10.36 -11.18
CA ASN A 33 -13.10 -10.85 -11.59
C ASN A 33 -13.11 -11.96 -12.64
N THR A 34 -14.25 -12.55 -13.03
CA THR A 34 -14.19 -13.77 -13.88
C THR A 34 -14.74 -13.65 -15.30
N ASN A 35 -15.17 -12.47 -15.77
CA ASN A 35 -15.73 -12.38 -17.13
C ASN A 35 -15.30 -11.20 -18.02
N THR A 36 -14.19 -10.53 -17.71
CA THR A 36 -13.62 -9.48 -18.58
C THR A 36 -12.15 -9.71 -18.96
N TYR A 37 -11.54 -10.81 -18.54
CA TYR A 37 -10.09 -11.06 -18.70
C TYR A 37 -9.73 -12.14 -19.73
N SER A 38 -10.65 -12.60 -20.60
CA SER A 38 -10.33 -13.64 -21.59
C SER A 38 -9.84 -13.10 -22.95
N GLY A 39 -9.42 -11.83 -23.05
CA GLY A 39 -9.06 -11.26 -24.37
C GLY A 39 -8.10 -10.07 -24.41
N LYS A 40 -7.59 -9.60 -23.27
CA LYS A 40 -6.54 -8.58 -23.25
C LYS A 40 -5.24 -9.21 -22.79
N GLY A 41 -4.22 -9.13 -23.65
CA GLY A 41 -2.86 -9.55 -23.32
C GLY A 41 -2.38 -8.93 -22.02
N PHE A 42 -1.38 -9.56 -21.41
CA PHE A 42 -0.83 -9.16 -20.11
C PHE A 42 -0.34 -7.71 -20.15
N GLU A 43 -1.19 -6.77 -19.72
CA GLU A 43 -0.86 -5.35 -19.64
C GLU A 43 0.05 -5.10 -18.43
N TRP A 44 1.00 -4.17 -18.59
CA TRP A 44 1.90 -3.73 -17.54
C TRP A 44 1.10 -3.23 -16.31
N GLY A 45 1.06 -4.02 -15.23
CA GLY A 45 0.27 -3.71 -14.03
C GLY A 45 -0.83 -4.74 -13.70
N GLN A 46 -1.05 -5.75 -14.53
CA GLN A 46 -2.02 -6.81 -14.22
C GLN A 46 -1.59 -7.68 -13.02
N GLY A 47 -0.28 -7.77 -12.75
CA GLY A 47 0.29 -8.39 -11.54
C GLY A 47 0.19 -7.54 -10.27
N THR A 48 -0.26 -6.28 -10.36
CA THR A 48 -0.52 -5.41 -9.18
C THR A 48 -1.98 -5.41 -8.76
N ALA A 49 -2.82 -6.29 -9.30
CA ALA A 49 -4.26 -6.36 -9.02
C ALA A 49 -4.62 -6.57 -7.53
N GLY A 50 -3.66 -6.93 -6.67
CA GLY A 50 -3.82 -6.98 -5.21
C GLY A 50 -3.42 -5.71 -4.45
N VAL A 51 -2.81 -4.73 -5.13
CA VAL A 51 -2.40 -3.40 -4.63
C VAL A 51 -3.33 -2.37 -5.25
N THR A 52 -4.63 -2.47 -4.97
CA THR A 52 -5.63 -1.60 -5.61
C THR A 52 -5.54 -0.14 -5.15
N ARG A 53 -4.75 0.16 -4.10
CA ARG A 53 -4.53 1.52 -3.57
C ARG A 53 -3.09 1.70 -3.10
N GLN A 54 -2.39 2.66 -3.69
CA GLN A 54 -1.11 3.13 -3.18
C GLN A 54 -1.27 3.67 -1.74
N PRO A 55 -0.28 3.46 -0.86
CA PRO A 55 -0.31 4.03 0.48
C PRO A 55 -0.21 5.56 0.41
N ASN A 56 -1.07 6.25 1.17
CA ASN A 56 -0.95 7.71 1.30
C ASN A 56 0.13 8.04 2.34
N LYS A 57 1.17 8.76 1.91
CA LYS A 57 2.30 9.17 2.76
C LYS A 57 1.86 10.01 3.96
N GLN A 58 0.87 10.89 3.78
CA GLN A 58 0.37 11.74 4.86
C GLN A 58 -0.22 10.93 6.02
N ILE A 59 -0.92 9.84 5.70
CA ILE A 59 -1.52 8.97 6.71
C ILE A 59 -0.45 8.18 7.46
N LEU A 60 0.57 7.68 6.75
CA LEU A 60 1.69 6.99 7.38
C LEU A 60 2.49 7.91 8.31
N GLU A 61 2.72 9.16 7.91
CA GLU A 61 3.39 10.16 8.75
C GLU A 61 2.55 10.54 9.98
N HIS A 62 1.24 10.68 9.80
CA HIS A 62 0.33 10.95 10.91
C HIS A 62 0.32 9.80 11.93
N ASP A 63 0.26 8.56 11.47
CA ASP A 63 0.33 7.38 12.34
C ASP A 63 1.65 7.32 13.12
N ARG A 64 2.78 7.68 12.50
CA ARG A 64 4.07 7.79 13.19
C ARG A 64 4.04 8.82 14.30
N LYS A 65 3.61 10.05 14.00
CA LYS A 65 3.47 11.12 15.01
C LYS A 65 2.55 10.70 16.15
N ARG A 66 1.42 10.06 15.82
CA ARG A 66 0.49 9.52 16.82
C ARG A 66 1.16 8.48 17.73
N LYS A 67 1.96 7.58 17.18
CA LYS A 67 2.70 6.58 17.99
C LYS A 67 3.68 7.24 18.96
N ILE A 68 4.39 8.28 18.52
CA ILE A 68 5.30 9.04 19.40
C ILE A 68 4.50 9.70 20.53
N GLN A 69 3.40 10.39 20.20
CA GLN A 69 2.54 11.06 21.19
C GLN A 69 1.95 10.07 22.20
N LEU A 70 1.53 8.88 21.76
CA LEU A 70 1.05 7.84 22.67
C LEU A 70 2.14 7.36 23.64
N LYS A 71 3.38 7.19 23.17
CA LYS A 71 4.51 6.83 24.05
C LYS A 71 4.79 7.93 25.07
N ILE A 72 4.75 9.19 24.67
CA ILE A 72 4.94 10.34 25.57
C ILE A 72 3.84 10.38 26.63
N LEU A 73 2.58 10.20 26.24
CA LEU A 73 1.44 10.18 27.17
C LEU A 73 1.58 9.04 28.19
N VAL A 74 1.93 7.84 27.73
CA VAL A 74 2.18 6.72 28.65
C VAL A 74 3.33 7.01 29.59
N LEU A 75 4.41 7.66 29.12
CA LEU A 75 5.52 8.05 29.99
C LEU A 75 5.11 9.10 31.03
N GLU A 76 4.30 10.08 30.64
CA GLU A 76 3.73 11.09 31.53
C GLU A 76 2.91 10.43 32.66
N GLU A 77 1.98 9.53 32.32
CA GLU A 77 1.17 8.78 33.28
C GLU A 77 2.04 7.99 34.26
N ASN A 78 3.07 7.29 33.77
CA ASN A 78 4.00 6.56 34.63
C ASN A 78 4.79 7.48 35.56
N LEU A 79 5.22 8.67 35.09
CA LEU A 79 5.97 9.61 35.93
C LEU A 79 5.07 10.25 37.01
N ILE A 80 3.80 10.49 36.70
CA ILE A 80 2.80 10.95 37.67
C ILE A 80 2.58 9.87 38.75
N ASP A 81 2.42 8.62 38.35
CA ASP A 81 2.25 7.49 39.29
C ASP A 81 3.46 7.30 40.22
N HIS A 82 4.66 7.64 39.73
CA HIS A 82 5.89 7.64 40.53
C HIS A 82 6.05 8.88 41.44
N GLY A 83 5.16 9.86 41.35
CA GLY A 83 5.14 11.04 42.22
C GLY A 83 6.23 12.08 41.88
N TYR A 84 6.67 12.15 40.62
CA TYR A 84 7.57 13.21 40.17
C TYR A 84 6.87 14.58 40.17
N THR A 85 7.66 15.66 40.26
CA THR A 85 7.12 17.03 40.18
C THR A 85 6.87 17.43 38.73
N ASP A 86 5.87 18.29 38.49
CA ASP A 86 5.48 18.73 37.13
C ASP A 86 6.65 19.31 36.32
N ALA A 87 7.61 19.98 36.98
CA ALA A 87 8.79 20.54 36.34
C ALA A 87 9.75 19.46 35.83
N GLU A 88 10.02 18.42 36.63
CA GLU A 88 10.87 17.29 36.25
C GLU A 88 10.20 16.43 35.16
N ILE A 89 8.87 16.34 35.20
CA ILE A 89 8.09 15.64 34.17
C ILE A 89 8.27 16.35 32.83
N ALA A 90 8.11 17.67 32.76
CA ALA A 90 8.26 18.43 31.52
C ALA A 90 9.64 18.25 30.87
N GLU A 91 10.72 18.33 31.65
CA GLU A 91 12.08 18.12 31.15
C GLU A 91 12.28 16.71 30.58
N LYS A 92 11.82 15.68 31.31
CA LYS A 92 11.90 14.28 30.85
C LYS A 92 11.06 14.02 29.62
N LEU A 93 9.90 14.66 29.47
CA LEU A 93 9.06 14.51 28.28
C LEU A 93 9.69 15.16 27.05
N ASP A 94 10.35 16.30 27.20
CA ASP A 94 11.07 16.96 26.10
C ASP A 94 12.28 16.15 25.63
N GLU A 95 13.03 15.56 26.56
CA GLU A 95 14.11 14.62 26.25
C GLU A 95 13.57 13.34 25.58
N ALA A 96 12.50 12.77 26.13
CA ALA A 96 11.84 11.60 25.56
C ALA A 96 11.35 11.86 24.15
N ARG A 97 10.76 13.04 23.89
CA ARG A 97 10.29 13.43 22.56
C ARG A 97 11.44 13.50 21.55
N LYS A 98 12.53 14.19 21.88
CA LYS A 98 13.71 14.29 21.00
C LYS A 98 14.33 12.92 20.73
N SER A 99 14.44 12.08 21.75
CA SER A 99 15.01 10.73 21.62
C SER A 99 14.12 9.79 20.80
N LEU A 100 12.79 9.87 20.92
CA LEU A 100 11.84 9.08 20.14
C LEU A 100 11.79 9.53 18.68
N GLU A 101 11.82 10.84 18.42
CA GLU A 101 11.90 11.38 17.06
C GLU A 101 13.22 11.00 16.37
N ALA A 102 14.34 11.01 17.10
CA ALA A 102 15.64 10.58 16.59
C ALA A 102 15.65 9.08 16.25
N LYS A 103 15.20 8.21 17.17
CA LYS A 103 15.12 6.76 16.95
C LYS A 103 14.23 6.42 15.76
N ASP A 104 13.04 7.01 15.69
CA ASP A 104 12.13 6.78 14.56
C ASP A 104 12.74 7.25 13.24
N SER A 105 13.58 8.29 13.23
CA SER A 105 14.26 8.76 12.02
C SER A 105 15.39 7.83 11.55
N GLU A 106 16.12 7.21 12.48
CA GLU A 106 17.15 6.20 12.17
C GLU A 106 16.51 4.91 11.62
N ASP A 107 15.36 4.51 12.16
CA ASP A 107 14.59 3.35 11.69
C ASP A 107 14.04 3.54 10.26
N LEU A 108 13.94 4.78 9.76
CA LEU A 108 13.60 5.04 8.36
C LEU A 108 14.76 4.82 7.39
N GLY A 109 16.00 5.04 7.86
CA GLY A 109 17.22 4.84 7.08
C GLY A 109 17.66 3.37 7.05
N ASN A 110 17.52 2.68 8.18
CA ASN A 110 17.85 1.26 8.33
C ASN A 110 16.68 0.40 7.89
N ASN A 111 16.51 0.34 6.58
CA ASN A 111 15.53 -0.51 5.92
C ASN A 111 15.71 -1.98 6.36
N ALA A 112 14.60 -2.62 6.73
CA ALA A 112 14.39 -4.05 6.98
C ALA A 112 14.31 -4.51 8.45
N LEU A 113 13.17 -5.17 8.75
CA LEU A 113 13.05 -6.36 9.60
C LEU A 113 12.45 -6.25 11.00
N VAL A 114 12.09 -5.07 11.52
CA VAL A 114 11.45 -5.00 12.87
C VAL A 114 10.18 -4.15 12.89
N PHE A 115 9.19 -4.51 12.08
CA PHE A 115 7.80 -4.29 12.46
C PHE A 115 7.27 -5.63 13.00
N SER A 116 7.76 -6.01 14.18
CA SER A 116 7.33 -7.22 14.91
C SER A 116 5.92 -7.05 15.50
N GLU A 117 5.40 -5.84 15.55
CA GLU A 117 3.97 -5.61 15.75
C GLU A 117 3.21 -6.03 14.50
N LYS A 118 2.46 -7.13 14.63
CA LYS A 118 1.44 -7.53 13.67
C LYS A 118 0.59 -6.30 13.36
N VAL A 119 0.77 -5.73 12.17
CA VAL A 119 -0.03 -4.59 11.72
C VAL A 119 -1.49 -5.00 11.80
N SER A 120 -2.25 -4.32 12.67
CA SER A 120 -3.67 -4.61 12.84
C SER A 120 -4.38 -4.53 11.49
N GLY A 121 -5.33 -5.44 11.25
CA GLY A 121 -6.09 -5.48 10.00
C GLY A 121 -6.87 -4.18 9.71
N THR A 122 -7.05 -3.32 10.72
CA THR A 122 -7.65 -1.99 10.58
C THR A 122 -6.73 -0.97 9.90
N GLN A 123 -5.40 -1.18 9.90
CA GLN A 123 -4.41 -0.24 9.36
C GLN A 123 -4.14 -0.48 7.88
N THR A 124 -5.12 -0.15 7.04
CA THR A 124 -5.11 -0.44 5.60
C THR A 124 -3.91 0.17 4.86
N HIS A 125 -3.50 1.39 5.18
CA HIS A 125 -2.36 2.04 4.52
C HIS A 125 -1.01 1.43 4.91
N GLN A 126 -0.85 1.01 6.16
CA GLN A 126 0.35 0.29 6.61
C GLN A 126 0.44 -1.08 5.94
N VAL A 127 -0.68 -1.80 5.83
CA VAL A 127 -0.78 -3.06 5.10
C VAL A 127 -0.44 -2.87 3.62
N SER A 128 -0.95 -1.82 2.97
CA SER A 128 -0.62 -1.50 1.58
C SER A 128 0.86 -1.18 1.39
N ALA A 129 1.46 -0.38 2.28
CA ALA A 129 2.89 -0.06 2.22
C ALA A 129 3.78 -1.30 2.39
N LEU A 130 3.42 -2.20 3.31
CA LEU A 130 4.11 -3.48 3.47
C LEU A 130 3.96 -4.38 2.24
N LYS A 131 2.75 -4.43 1.65
CA LYS A 131 2.51 -5.18 0.42
C LYS A 131 3.32 -4.62 -0.74
N GLU A 132 3.41 -3.29 -0.89
CA GLU A 132 4.21 -2.65 -1.93
C GLU A 132 5.68 -3.03 -1.81
N ARG A 133 6.28 -2.89 -0.61
CA ARG A 133 7.66 -3.32 -0.35
C ARG A 133 7.89 -4.81 -0.61
N ARG A 134 6.95 -5.67 -0.19
CA ARG A 134 7.02 -7.12 -0.48
C ARG A 134 6.96 -7.41 -1.98
N MET A 135 6.11 -6.70 -2.71
CA MET A 135 6.03 -6.86 -4.16
C MET A 135 7.28 -6.32 -4.86
N GLU A 136 7.89 -5.24 -4.39
CA GLU A 136 9.17 -4.71 -4.89
C GLU A 136 10.32 -5.70 -4.69
N THR A 137 10.45 -6.27 -3.49
CA THR A 137 11.46 -7.31 -3.21
C THR A 137 11.26 -8.56 -4.06
N LEU A 138 10.01 -9.01 -4.25
CA LEU A 138 9.69 -10.13 -5.13
C LEU A 138 9.98 -9.81 -6.61
N LYS A 139 9.65 -8.61 -7.08
CA LYS A 139 9.99 -8.17 -8.45
C LYS A 139 11.50 -8.18 -8.69
N ALA A 140 12.28 -7.70 -7.72
CA ALA A 140 13.73 -7.71 -7.79
C ALA A 140 14.29 -9.15 -7.81
N ALA A 141 13.79 -10.02 -6.94
CA ALA A 141 14.20 -11.42 -6.88
C ALA A 141 13.87 -12.20 -8.15
N LEU A 142 12.70 -11.95 -8.75
CA LEU A 142 12.26 -12.57 -9.99
C LEU A 142 12.89 -11.95 -11.25
N GLY A 143 13.72 -10.91 -11.11
CA GLY A 143 14.36 -10.25 -12.25
C GLY A 143 13.36 -9.56 -13.19
N ILE A 144 12.17 -9.21 -12.70
CA ILE A 144 11.15 -8.49 -13.49
C ILE A 144 11.57 -7.02 -13.53
N ILE A 145 12.48 -6.72 -14.45
CA ILE A 145 12.95 -5.37 -14.74
C ILE A 145 11.85 -4.61 -15.48
N SER A 146 11.58 -3.37 -15.07
CA SER A 146 10.58 -2.59 -15.77
C SER A 146 10.98 -2.29 -17.21
N ASP A 147 10.05 -2.26 -18.18
CA ASP A 147 10.41 -1.89 -19.57
C ASP A 147 11.03 -0.48 -19.63
N ARG A 148 10.66 0.39 -18.68
CA ARG A 148 11.29 1.70 -18.44
C ARG A 148 12.75 1.60 -18.00
N GLU A 149 13.09 0.60 -17.18
CA GLU A 149 14.47 0.33 -16.76
C GLU A 149 15.27 -0.38 -17.84
N LYS A 150 14.65 -1.23 -18.67
CA LYS A 150 15.29 -1.80 -19.86
C LYS A 150 15.66 -0.69 -20.85
N GLN A 151 14.72 0.21 -21.18
CA GLN A 151 14.97 1.37 -22.04
C GLN A 151 16.05 2.31 -21.45
N ARG A 152 16.11 2.49 -20.13
CA ARG A 152 17.18 3.25 -19.46
C ARG A 152 18.55 2.57 -19.53
N ARG A 153 18.61 1.24 -19.48
CA ARG A 153 19.85 0.47 -19.62
C ARG A 153 20.32 0.40 -21.08
N GLU A 154 19.40 0.43 -22.03
CA GLU A 154 19.66 0.39 -23.48
C GLU A 154 19.91 1.78 -24.09
N ALA A 155 19.68 2.88 -23.35
CA ALA A 155 20.01 4.21 -23.81
C ALA A 155 21.55 4.36 -23.90
N PRO A 156 22.12 4.67 -25.08
CA PRO A 156 23.56 4.94 -25.17
C PRO A 156 23.86 6.19 -24.33
N SER A 157 24.79 6.08 -23.39
CA SER A 157 25.34 7.24 -22.70
C SER A 157 25.91 8.18 -23.76
N PHE A 158 25.21 9.28 -24.04
CA PHE A 158 25.72 10.33 -24.90
C PHE A 158 26.89 10.99 -24.17
N VAL A 159 28.09 10.48 -24.43
CA VAL A 159 29.34 11.06 -23.95
C VAL A 159 29.56 12.33 -24.78
N ASP A 160 29.28 13.48 -24.17
CA ASP A 160 29.41 14.78 -24.81
C ASP A 160 30.91 15.12 -24.95
N ASN A 161 31.55 14.64 -26.03
CA ASN A 161 32.95 14.92 -26.37
C ASN A 161 33.08 16.36 -26.92
N SER A 162 32.82 17.35 -26.07
CA SER A 162 32.93 18.78 -26.37
C SER A 162 34.37 19.28 -26.50
N ALA A 163 35.37 18.49 -26.06
CA ALA A 163 36.79 18.86 -26.10
C ALA A 163 37.44 18.79 -27.50
N ASP A 164 36.85 18.06 -28.46
CA ASP A 164 37.53 17.77 -29.73
C ASP A 164 37.15 18.73 -30.89
N ARG A 165 36.15 19.59 -30.67
CA ARG A 165 35.70 20.56 -31.68
C ARG A 165 36.63 21.77 -31.82
N HIS A 166 37.40 22.10 -30.79
CA HIS A 166 38.30 23.27 -30.81
C HIS A 166 39.63 23.05 -31.55
N LYS A 167 40.07 21.80 -31.75
CA LYS A 167 41.31 21.52 -32.49
C LYS A 167 41.14 21.57 -34.02
N ARG A 168 39.92 21.37 -34.53
CA ARG A 168 39.67 21.38 -35.99
C ARG A 168 39.51 22.77 -36.61
N ARG A 169 39.35 23.84 -35.82
CA ARG A 169 39.24 25.22 -36.34
C ARG A 169 40.57 25.98 -36.45
N ARG A 170 41.70 25.37 -36.03
CA ARG A 170 43.04 26.00 -36.07
C ARG A 170 43.93 25.53 -37.22
N LYS A 171 43.42 24.71 -38.15
CA LYS A 171 44.21 24.16 -39.26
C LYS A 171 43.66 24.56 -40.63
N ILE A 172 43.31 25.84 -40.79
CA ILE A 172 43.09 26.50 -42.09
C ILE A 172 43.65 27.92 -41.97
N ILE A 173 44.97 28.05 -42.06
CA ILE A 173 45.72 29.15 -42.68
C ILE A 173 46.91 28.48 -43.35
#